data_AF-A0A7W8HTK9-F1
#
_entry.id   AF-A0A7W8HTK9-F1
#
_cell.length_a   1.000
_cell.length_b   1.000
_cell.length_c   1.000
_cell.angle_alpha   90.00
_cell.angle_beta   90.00
_cell.angle_gamma   90.00
#
_symmetry.space_group_name_H-M   'P 1'
#
loop_
_entity.id
_entity.type
_entity.pdbx_description
1 polymer ?
#
loop_
_entity_poly.entity_id
_entity_poly.type
_entity_poly.pdbx_seq_one_letter_code
_entity_poly.pdbx_strand_id
1 'polypeptide(L)'
;MLRPLDFIMIGAMLTAATVTYQIKHDTDNKAAEVRRLEAEIKLEKDTIDLLKADEALLTQPNRLERLVEAYAAELQLVPTEPTQLARPMELPMPKDQLPVPEGEDKDAPALSAEAPSDPIKDLITTGSVNR
;
A
#
# COMPACT_ATOMS: atom_id res chain seq x y z
N MET A 1 45.99 10.80 -52.26
CA MET A 1 46.39 11.43 -50.98
C MET A 1 45.13 11.59 -50.15
N LEU A 2 44.93 10.74 -49.16
CA LEU A 2 43.76 10.79 -48.26
C LEU A 2 43.90 12.03 -47.38
N ARG A 3 42.86 12.88 -47.34
CA ARG A 3 42.90 14.11 -46.54
C ARG A 3 42.46 13.78 -45.12
N PRO A 4 43.03 14.43 -44.08
CA PRO A 4 42.63 14.17 -42.69
C PRO A 4 41.13 14.38 -42.44
N LEU A 5 40.46 15.22 -43.24
CA LEU A 5 39.02 15.46 -43.18
C LEU A 5 38.18 14.23 -43.60
N ASP A 6 38.65 13.42 -44.54
CA ASP A 6 37.92 12.24 -45.03
C ASP A 6 37.77 11.20 -43.90
N PHE A 7 38.82 11.03 -43.08
CA PHE A 7 38.77 10.16 -41.90
C PHE A 7 37.78 10.65 -40.84
N ILE A 8 37.70 11.98 -40.63
CA ILE A 8 36.73 12.58 -39.71
C ILE A 8 35.30 12.34 -40.20
N MET A 9 35.05 12.53 -41.50
CA MET A 9 33.74 12.29 -42.11
C MET A 9 33.30 10.82 -41.99
N ILE A 10 34.20 9.87 -42.28
CA ILE A 10 33.91 8.44 -42.12
C ILE A 10 33.66 8.10 -40.64
N GLY A 11 34.48 8.63 -39.73
CA GLY A 11 34.30 8.43 -38.30
C GLY A 11 32.95 8.97 -37.80
N ALA A 12 32.57 10.17 -38.22
CA ALA A 12 31.28 10.78 -37.89
C ALA A 12 30.10 9.94 -38.41
N MET A 13 30.16 9.47 -39.66
CA MET A 13 29.15 8.59 -40.24
C MET A 13 29.03 7.28 -39.46
N LEU A 14 30.15 6.64 -39.12
CA LEU A 14 30.17 5.38 -38.38
C LEU A 14 29.61 5.55 -36.96
N THR A 15 29.90 6.69 -36.33
CA THR A 15 29.40 7.04 -35.00
C THR A 15 27.88 7.21 -35.03
N ALA A 16 27.37 7.98 -36.00
CA ALA A 16 25.93 8.17 -36.17
C ALA A 16 25.21 6.83 -36.42
N ALA A 17 25.76 5.97 -37.30
CA ALA A 17 25.19 4.65 -37.58
C ALA A 17 25.16 3.76 -36.33
N THR A 18 26.24 3.77 -35.53
CA THR A 18 26.32 2.98 -34.30
C THR A 18 25.29 3.43 -33.27
N VAL A 19 25.13 4.75 -33.07
CA VAL A 19 24.14 5.29 -32.13
C VAL A 19 22.72 4.94 -32.55
N THR A 20 22.38 5.10 -33.84
CA THR A 20 21.05 4.72 -34.34
C THR A 20 20.76 3.24 -34.14
N TYR A 21 21.74 2.36 -34.38
CA TYR A 21 21.59 0.94 -34.14
C TYR A 21 21.39 0.61 -32.66
N GLN A 22 22.18 1.21 -31.76
CA GLN A 22 22.03 1.02 -30.31
C GLN A 22 20.64 1.42 -29.85
N ILE A 23 20.17 2.61 -30.22
CA ILE A 23 18.83 3.09 -29.85
C ILE A 23 17.76 2.11 -30.32
N LYS A 24 17.81 1.68 -31.60
CA LYS A 24 16.84 0.70 -32.12
C LYS A 24 16.88 -0.60 -31.34
N HIS A 25 18.07 -1.14 -31.11
CA HIS A 25 18.21 -2.43 -30.45
C HIS A 25 17.77 -2.39 -28.98
N ASP A 26 18.09 -1.31 -28.26
CA ASP A 26 17.68 -1.10 -26.88
C ASP A 26 16.16 -0.96 -26.77
N THR A 27 15.52 -0.26 -27.72
CA THR A 27 14.06 -0.15 -27.76
C THR A 27 13.39 -1.50 -28.02
N ASP A 28 13.95 -2.33 -28.91
CA ASP A 28 13.40 -3.66 -29.19
C ASP A 28 13.52 -4.59 -27.96
N ASN A 29 14.66 -4.54 -27.27
CA ASN A 29 14.89 -5.30 -26.04
C ASN A 29 13.93 -4.86 -24.92
N LYS A 30 13.77 -3.55 -24.71
CA LYS A 30 12.84 -3.00 -23.71
C LYS A 30 11.38 -3.29 -24.06
N ALA A 31 11.00 -3.25 -25.34
CA ALA A 31 9.67 -3.62 -25.79
C ALA A 31 9.35 -5.11 -25.56
N ALA A 32 10.36 -5.99 -25.61
CA ALA A 32 10.17 -7.40 -25.24
C ALA A 32 9.98 -7.57 -23.72
N GLU A 33 10.76 -6.84 -22.91
CA GLU A 33 10.64 -6.84 -21.45
C GLU A 33 9.27 -6.33 -20.98
N VAL A 34 8.79 -5.21 -21.54
CA VAL A 34 7.46 -4.67 -21.24
C VAL A 34 6.36 -5.68 -21.57
N ARG A 35 6.40 -6.31 -22.76
CA ARG A 35 5.41 -7.33 -23.14
C ARG A 35 5.40 -8.53 -22.20
N ARG A 36 6.56 -8.95 -21.70
CA ARG A 36 6.66 -10.01 -20.69
C ARG A 36 6.01 -9.58 -19.37
N LEU A 37 6.33 -8.39 -18.87
CA LEU A 37 5.77 -7.86 -17.63
C LEU A 37 4.25 -7.67 -17.73
N GLU A 38 3.75 -7.16 -18.85
CA GLU A 38 2.31 -7.03 -19.08
C GLU A 38 1.58 -8.38 -19.06
N ALA A 39 2.21 -9.42 -19.63
CA ALA A 39 1.66 -10.77 -19.58
C ALA A 39 1.63 -11.33 -18.16
N GLU A 40 2.68 -11.10 -17.37
CA GLU A 40 2.76 -11.51 -15.96
C GLU A 40 1.72 -10.78 -15.10
N ILE A 41 1.62 -9.46 -15.22
CA ILE A 41 0.61 -8.63 -14.54
C ILE A 41 -0.80 -9.10 -14.89
N LYS A 42 -1.05 -9.48 -16.16
CA LYS A 42 -2.36 -9.99 -16.56
C LYS A 42 -2.70 -11.31 -15.85
N LEU A 43 -1.75 -12.25 -15.79
CA LEU A 43 -1.96 -13.54 -15.11
C LEU A 43 -2.21 -13.34 -13.60
N GLU A 44 -1.47 -12.43 -12.97
CA GLU A 44 -1.70 -12.09 -11.56
C GLU A 44 -3.08 -11.45 -11.35
N LYS A 45 -3.51 -10.54 -12.22
CA LYS A 45 -4.86 -9.94 -12.16
C LYS A 45 -5.95 -10.99 -12.31
N ASP A 46 -5.82 -11.89 -13.27
CA ASP A 46 -6.78 -12.98 -13.46
C ASP A 46 -6.86 -13.87 -12.21
N THR A 47 -5.73 -14.09 -11.53
CA THR A 47 -5.66 -14.84 -10.26
C THR A 47 -6.35 -14.08 -9.11
N ILE A 48 -6.13 -12.78 -9.01
CA ILE A 48 -6.79 -11.93 -8.00
C ILE A 48 -8.30 -11.93 -8.22
N ASP A 49 -8.76 -11.84 -9.46
CA ASP A 49 -10.19 -11.84 -9.77
C ASP A 49 -10.85 -13.19 -9.44
N LEU A 50 -10.12 -14.30 -9.62
CA LEU A 50 -10.56 -15.61 -9.12
C LEU A 50 -10.69 -15.62 -7.59
N LEU A 51 -9.69 -15.12 -6.87
CA LEU A 51 -9.73 -15.04 -5.40
C LEU A 51 -10.84 -14.14 -4.88
N LYS A 52 -11.14 -13.03 -5.57
CA LYS A 52 -12.28 -12.16 -5.24
C LYS A 52 -13.61 -12.86 -5.45
N ALA A 53 -13.72 -13.73 -6.46
CA ALA A 53 -14.92 -14.54 -6.65
C ALA A 53 -15.11 -15.52 -5.48
N ASP A 54 -14.03 -16.14 -5.00
CA ASP A 54 -14.06 -16.99 -3.81
C ASP A 54 -14.40 -16.20 -2.54
N GLU A 55 -13.84 -15.00 -2.38
CA GLU A 55 -14.19 -14.09 -1.29
C GLU A 55 -15.68 -13.74 -1.33
N ALA A 56 -16.22 -13.40 -2.50
CA ALA A 56 -17.64 -13.12 -2.69
C ALA A 56 -18.52 -14.33 -2.36
N LEU A 57 -18.06 -15.56 -2.59
CA LEU A 57 -18.75 -16.79 -2.20
C LEU A 57 -18.70 -17.03 -0.68
N LEU A 58 -17.56 -16.75 -0.04
CA LEU A 58 -17.37 -16.94 1.39
C LEU A 58 -18.14 -15.90 2.22
N THR A 59 -18.23 -14.67 1.73
CA THR A 59 -18.88 -13.52 2.39
C THR A 59 -20.36 -13.35 2.04
N GLN A 60 -20.97 -14.34 1.36
CA GLN A 60 -22.39 -14.27 1.01
C GLN A 60 -23.27 -14.09 2.26
N PRO A 61 -24.20 -13.12 2.27
CA PRO A 61 -25.03 -12.81 3.44
C PRO A 61 -25.84 -14.02 3.89
N ASN A 62 -26.43 -14.78 2.96
CA ASN A 62 -27.17 -16.00 3.29
C ASN A 62 -26.31 -17.04 4.04
N ARG A 63 -25.04 -17.19 3.65
CA ARG A 63 -24.12 -18.13 4.30
C ARG A 63 -23.73 -17.64 5.70
N LEU A 64 -23.51 -16.33 5.86
CA LEU A 64 -23.21 -15.71 7.14
C LEU A 64 -24.40 -15.80 8.11
N GLU A 65 -25.62 -15.51 7.65
CA GLU A 65 -26.84 -15.64 8.45
C GLU A 65 -27.01 -17.06 8.99
N ARG A 66 -26.81 -18.08 8.13
CA ARG A 66 -26.89 -19.49 8.55
C ARG A 66 -25.82 -19.86 9.57
N LEU A 67 -24.61 -19.32 9.44
CA LEU A 67 -23.52 -19.53 10.41
C LEU A 67 -23.83 -18.84 11.74
N VAL A 68 -24.32 -17.60 11.71
CA VAL A 68 -24.73 -16.86 12.91
C VAL A 68 -25.85 -17.56 13.65
N GLU A 69 -26.84 -18.10 12.93
CA GLU A 69 -27.93 -18.88 13.53
C GLU A 69 -27.43 -20.21 14.14
N ALA A 70 -26.56 -20.94 13.44
CA ALA A 70 -26.00 -22.19 13.92
C ALA A 70 -25.13 -22.02 15.19
N TYR A 71 -24.36 -20.92 15.27
CA TYR A 71 -23.48 -20.62 16.40
C TYR A 71 -24.08 -19.58 17.37
N ALA A 72 -25.39 -19.35 17.32
CA ALA A 72 -26.05 -18.30 18.11
C ALA A 72 -25.81 -18.43 19.62
N ALA A 73 -25.72 -19.67 20.14
CA ALA A 73 -25.48 -19.93 21.56
C ALA A 73 -24.09 -19.48 22.04
N GLU A 74 -23.08 -19.55 21.17
CA GLU A 74 -21.69 -19.18 21.49
C GLU A 74 -21.41 -17.72 21.16
N LEU A 75 -21.90 -17.27 20.02
CA LEU A 75 -21.53 -15.99 19.42
C LEU A 75 -22.38 -14.82 19.97
N GLN A 76 -23.62 -15.10 20.43
CA GLN A 76 -24.54 -14.14 21.06
C GLN A 76 -24.64 -12.80 20.31
N LEU A 77 -24.56 -12.82 18.97
CA LEU A 77 -24.69 -11.61 18.18
C LEU A 77 -26.14 -11.11 18.21
N VAL A 78 -26.27 -9.83 18.52
CA VAL A 78 -27.52 -9.08 18.44
C VAL A 78 -27.41 -8.14 17.24
N PRO A 79 -28.49 -7.94 16.46
CA PRO A 79 -28.52 -6.91 15.44
C PRO A 79 -28.07 -5.56 16.02
N THR A 80 -27.12 -4.91 15.35
CA THR A 80 -26.62 -3.61 15.79
C THR A 80 -27.71 -2.57 15.64
N GLU A 81 -28.09 -1.95 16.76
CA GLU A 81 -29.07 -0.87 16.75
C GLU A 81 -28.45 0.37 16.07
N PRO A 82 -29.21 1.14 15.26
CA PRO A 82 -28.67 2.32 14.56
C PRO A 82 -28.03 3.36 15.49
N THR A 83 -28.44 3.40 16.76
CA THR A 83 -27.91 4.28 17.80
C THR A 83 -26.50 3.90 18.26
N GLN A 84 -26.04 2.67 17.98
CA GLN A 84 -24.69 2.20 18.31
C GLN A 84 -23.66 2.60 17.23
N LEU A 85 -24.11 3.10 16.08
CA LEU A 85 -23.26 3.59 15.00
C LEU A 85 -23.07 5.11 15.15
N ALA A 86 -21.91 5.51 15.68
CA ALA A 86 -21.56 6.93 15.80
C ALA A 86 -21.16 7.52 14.44
N ARG A 87 -21.65 8.72 14.12
CA ARG A 87 -21.14 9.49 12.98
C ARG A 87 -19.74 10.04 13.31
N PRO A 88 -18.89 10.33 12.32
CA PRO A 88 -17.56 10.90 12.57
C PRO A 88 -17.57 12.18 13.43
N MET A 89 -18.67 12.94 13.37
CA MET A 89 -18.86 14.20 14.12
C MET A 89 -19.40 13.98 15.56
N GLU A 90 -19.82 12.76 15.88
CA GLU A 90 -20.30 12.32 17.19
C GLU A 90 -19.22 11.55 17.97
N LEU A 91 -18.06 11.29 17.34
CA LEU A 91 -16.91 10.68 17.98
C LEU A 91 -16.28 11.67 18.96
N PRO A 92 -15.99 11.27 20.21
CA PRO A 92 -15.20 12.07 21.12
C PRO A 92 -13.85 12.44 20.49
N MET A 93 -13.33 13.64 20.80
CA MET A 93 -11.98 13.99 20.38
C MET A 93 -10.99 12.93 20.91
N PRO A 94 -9.97 12.56 20.13
CA PRO A 94 -8.90 11.68 20.60
C PRO A 94 -8.33 12.22 21.91
N LYS A 95 -8.09 11.33 22.88
CA LYS A 95 -7.66 11.72 24.24
C LYS A 95 -6.41 12.59 24.25
N ASP A 96 -5.57 12.49 23.22
CA ASP A 96 -4.32 13.23 23.04
C ASP A 96 -4.53 14.70 22.63
N GLN A 97 -5.75 15.08 22.25
CA GLN A 97 -6.11 16.44 21.80
C GLN A 97 -7.06 17.16 22.76
N LEU A 98 -7.43 16.54 23.89
CA LEU A 98 -8.14 17.24 24.94
C LEU A 98 -7.18 18.21 25.64
N PRO A 99 -7.52 19.51 25.75
CA PRO A 99 -6.86 20.39 26.70
C PRO A 99 -7.01 19.77 28.09
N VAL A 100 -5.89 19.48 28.74
CA VAL A 100 -5.86 19.09 30.15
C VAL A 100 -6.56 20.22 30.92
N PRO A 101 -7.61 19.93 31.72
CA PRO A 101 -8.20 20.96 32.57
C PRO A 101 -7.12 21.46 33.52
N GLU A 102 -6.70 22.71 33.31
CA GLU A 102 -5.74 23.39 34.16
C GLU A 102 -6.49 23.79 35.45
N GLY A 103 -6.26 23.00 36.49
CA GLY A 103 -6.65 23.34 37.87
C GLY A 103 -7.59 22.34 38.52
N GLU A 104 -7.04 21.25 39.05
CA GLU A 104 -7.19 20.92 40.48
C GLU A 104 -5.86 20.30 40.94
N ASP A 105 -5.10 21.11 41.69
CA ASP A 105 -3.85 20.70 42.29
C ASP A 105 -4.06 19.67 43.42
N LYS A 106 -3.01 18.85 43.57
CA LYS A 106 -2.46 18.22 44.79
C LYS A 106 -2.88 16.77 45.06
N ASP A 107 -1.86 15.91 44.88
CA ASP A 107 -1.60 14.62 45.56
C ASP A 107 -1.54 13.37 44.66
N ALA A 108 -0.46 13.24 43.87
CA ALA A 108 0.22 11.95 43.61
C ALA A 108 1.62 12.18 42.97
N PRO A 109 2.64 11.38 43.33
CA PRO A 109 4.05 11.73 43.13
C PRO A 109 4.56 11.49 41.70
N ALA A 110 5.59 12.24 41.36
CA ALA A 110 6.28 12.29 40.09
C ALA A 110 6.74 10.92 39.56
N LEU A 111 6.47 10.68 38.27
CA LEU A 111 7.31 9.84 37.41
C LEU A 111 7.69 10.66 36.17
N SER A 112 8.86 11.30 36.31
CA SER A 112 9.92 11.48 35.30
C SER A 112 9.53 11.77 33.84
N ALA A 113 9.98 12.95 33.42
CA ALA A 113 10.09 13.44 32.05
C ALA A 113 10.69 12.47 31.03
N GLU A 114 10.15 12.48 29.81
CA GLU A 114 10.93 12.24 28.59
C GLU A 114 10.43 13.14 27.46
N ALA A 115 11.38 13.70 26.71
CA ALA A 115 11.27 14.80 25.76
C ALA A 115 10.54 14.39 24.45
N PRO A 116 10.17 15.34 23.55
CA PRO A 116 9.27 15.05 22.43
C PRO A 116 9.94 14.11 21.43
N SER A 117 9.35 12.94 21.22
CA SER A 117 9.73 12.02 20.15
C SER A 117 9.20 12.54 18.82
N ASP A 118 10.10 12.66 17.84
CA ASP A 118 9.79 13.07 16.46
C ASP A 118 8.61 12.26 15.87
N PRO A 119 7.62 12.91 15.20
CA PRO A 119 6.45 12.25 14.63
C PRO A 119 6.76 11.33 13.43
N ILE A 120 8.04 11.17 13.07
CA ILE A 120 8.48 10.35 11.93
C ILE A 120 8.74 8.88 12.36
N LYS A 121 8.95 8.60 13.66
CA LYS A 121 9.25 7.23 14.11
C LYS A 121 8.03 6.29 14.13
N ASP A 122 6.82 6.82 14.28
CA ASP A 122 5.60 6.01 14.33
C ASP A 122 5.07 5.57 12.95
N LEU A 123 5.53 6.18 11.86
CA LEU A 123 5.08 5.81 10.51
C LEU A 123 5.74 4.54 9.95
N ILE A 124 6.84 4.06 10.55
CA ILE A 124 7.64 2.95 9.99
C ILE A 124 7.47 1.61 10.71
N THR A 125 6.66 1.55 11.79
CA THR A 125 6.43 0.29 12.51
C THR A 125 5.07 -0.30 12.12
N THR A 126 5.05 -1.00 10.99
CA THR A 126 3.94 -1.90 10.64
C THR A 126 4.44 -3.34 10.71
N GLY A 127 3.85 -4.10 11.64
CA GLY A 127 3.70 -5.56 11.49
C GLY A 127 4.90 -6.47 11.75
N SER A 128 5.68 -6.29 12.82
CA SER A 128 6.52 -7.41 13.29
C SER A 128 5.67 -8.43 14.08
N VAL A 129 5.27 -9.48 13.38
CA VAL A 129 4.72 -10.71 13.99
C VAL A 129 5.90 -11.47 14.60
N ASN A 130 5.94 -11.58 15.93
CA ASN A 130 6.88 -12.48 16.62
C ASN A 130 6.54 -13.92 16.25
N ARG A 131 7.53 -14.65 15.73
CA ARG A 131 7.48 -16.09 15.48
C ARG A 131 7.90 -16.84 16.74
#